data_AF-A0A4R1IBG0-F1
#
_entry.id   AF-A0A4R1IBG0-F1
#
_cell.length_a   1.000
_cell.length_b   1.000
_cell.length_c   1.000
_cell.angle_alpha   90.00
_cell.angle_beta   90.00
_cell.angle_gamma   90.00
#
_symmetry.space_group_name_H-M   'P 1'
#
loop_
_entity.id
_entity.type
_entity.pdbx_description
1 polymer ?
#
loop_
_entity_poly.entity_id
_entity_poly.type
_entity_poly.pdbx_seq_one_letter_code
_entity_poly.pdbx_strand_id
1 'polypeptide(L)'
;MKTTPEALGSWLAQGLSTNNLQSWITNNIVPLILLAIAVILLWIGGRGDNAGVARRSIGLIVGLIALGIAVTGSGPAVGKAMAELLTG
;
A
#
# COMPACT_ATOMS: atom_id res chain seq x y z
N MET A 1 17.85 -14.07 -44.52
CA MET A 1 16.51 -13.82 -43.93
C MET A 1 16.35 -12.32 -43.75
N LYS A 2 15.35 -11.70 -44.37
CA LYS A 2 15.08 -10.27 -44.27
C LYS A 2 14.19 -10.04 -43.03
N THR A 3 14.69 -9.33 -42.02
CA THR A 3 13.89 -8.89 -40.88
C THR A 3 12.92 -7.82 -41.37
N THR A 4 11.65 -8.16 -41.56
CA THR A 4 10.61 -7.22 -41.95
C THR A 4 10.43 -6.16 -40.84
N PRO A 5 10.15 -4.88 -41.18
CA PRO A 5 9.92 -3.81 -40.21
C PRO A 5 8.84 -4.14 -39.17
N GLU A 6 7.91 -5.02 -39.55
CA GLU A 6 6.81 -5.54 -38.76
C GLU A 6 7.29 -6.37 -37.57
N ALA A 7 8.39 -7.12 -37.75
CA ALA A 7 9.03 -7.85 -36.66
C ALA A 7 9.65 -6.88 -35.65
N LEU A 8 10.30 -5.80 -36.09
CA LEU A 8 10.85 -4.78 -35.19
C LEU A 8 9.74 -4.05 -34.41
N GLY A 9 8.59 -3.81 -35.06
CA GLY A 9 7.40 -3.25 -34.43
C GLY A 9 6.81 -4.15 -33.34
N SER A 10 6.80 -5.48 -33.53
CA SER A 10 6.29 -6.41 -32.51
C SER A 10 7.20 -6.50 -31.28
N TRP A 11 8.53 -6.44 -31.45
CA TRP A 11 9.46 -6.39 -30.31
C TRP A 11 9.34 -5.09 -29.50
N LEU A 12 9.16 -3.95 -30.19
CA LEU A 12 8.91 -2.66 -29.53
C LEU A 12 7.55 -2.62 -28.82
N ALA A 13 6.51 -3.24 -29.40
CA ALA A 13 5.18 -3.35 -28.80
C ALA A 13 5.13 -4.36 -27.63
N GLN A 14 5.86 -5.48 -27.72
CA GLN A 14 6.01 -6.45 -26.63
C GLN A 14 6.90 -5.93 -25.48
N GLY A 15 7.77 -4.94 -25.76
CA GLY A 15 8.60 -4.25 -24.77
C GLY A 15 7.85 -3.23 -23.90
N LEU A 16 6.64 -2.83 -24.29
CA LEU A 16 5.77 -1.90 -23.55
C LEU A 16 4.66 -2.63 -22.78
N SER A 17 4.97 -3.81 -22.26
CA SER A 17 4.08 -4.54 -21.35
C SER A 17 4.09 -3.89 -19.95
N THR A 18 2.92 -3.54 -19.43
CA THR A 18 2.79 -3.05 -18.04
C THR A 18 2.85 -4.19 -17.01
N ASN A 19 2.95 -5.45 -17.42
CA ASN A 19 2.95 -6.60 -16.49
C ASN A 19 4.06 -6.50 -15.44
N ASN A 20 5.25 -6.02 -15.83
CA ASN A 20 6.36 -5.81 -14.90
C ASN A 20 6.04 -4.71 -13.88
N LEU A 21 5.41 -3.61 -14.32
CA LEU A 21 4.99 -2.52 -13.44
C LEU A 21 3.83 -2.96 -12.53
N GLN A 22 2.83 -3.67 -13.06
CA GLN A 22 1.70 -4.19 -12.29
C GLN A 22 2.19 -5.16 -11.21
N SER A 23 3.07 -6.10 -11.56
CA SER A 23 3.66 -7.04 -10.60
C SER A 23 4.46 -6.29 -9.54
N TRP A 24 5.28 -5.32 -9.94
CA TRP A 24 6.03 -4.47 -9.01
C TRP A 24 5.10 -3.72 -8.03
N ILE A 25 4.03 -3.08 -8.53
CA ILE A 25 3.05 -2.38 -7.68
C ILE A 25 2.41 -3.34 -6.70
N THR A 26 1.94 -4.49 -7.19
CA THR A 26 1.22 -5.47 -6.37
C THR A 26 2.12 -6.04 -5.27
N ASN A 27 3.37 -6.35 -5.60
CA ASN A 27 4.36 -6.85 -4.64
C ASN A 27 4.81 -5.80 -3.63
N ASN A 28 4.63 -4.51 -3.94
CA ASN A 28 5.02 -3.39 -3.08
C ASN A 28 3.80 -2.61 -2.55
N ILE A 29 2.60 -3.20 -2.58
CA ILE A 29 1.37 -2.45 -2.28
C ILE A 29 1.37 -1.89 -0.85
N VAL A 30 1.88 -2.66 0.12
CA VAL A 30 1.98 -2.21 1.52
C VAL A 30 2.97 -1.03 1.66
N PRO A 31 4.24 -1.12 1.19
CA PRO A 31 5.14 0.03 1.15
C PRO A 31 4.55 1.27 0.45
N LEU A 32 3.86 1.09 -0.67
CA LEU A 32 3.27 2.19 -1.44
C LEU A 32 2.15 2.90 -0.67
N ILE A 33 1.30 2.15 0.03
CA ILE A 33 0.26 2.72 0.91
C ILE A 33 0.90 3.51 2.05
N LEU A 34 1.94 2.98 2.69
CA LEU A 34 2.68 3.68 3.75
C LEU A 34 3.34 4.96 3.25
N LEU A 35 3.90 4.94 2.04
CA LEU A 35 4.46 6.12 1.40
C LEU A 35 3.39 7.18 1.12
N ALA A 36 2.25 6.79 0.56
CA ALA A 36 1.13 7.70 0.30
C ALA A 36 0.65 8.37 1.60
N ILE A 37 0.51 7.58 2.67
CA ILE A 37 0.22 8.06 4.02
C ILE A 37 1.26 9.07 4.49
N ALA A 38 2.55 8.77 4.34
CA ALA A 38 3.62 9.66 4.77
C ALA A 38 3.56 11.01 4.06
N VAL A 39 3.34 11.01 2.73
CA VAL A 39 3.17 12.23 1.95
C VAL A 39 1.96 13.04 2.41
N ILE A 40 0.83 12.38 2.70
CA ILE A 40 -0.38 13.03 3.23
C ILE A 40 -0.10 13.68 4.59
N LEU A 41 0.60 12.98 5.49
CA LEU A 41 0.94 13.52 6.81
C LEU A 41 1.89 14.72 6.72
N LEU A 42 2.88 14.65 5.81
CA LEU A 42 3.76 15.79 5.54
C LEU A 42 2.99 16.99 4.97
N TRP A 43 2.00 16.76 4.12
CA TRP A 43 1.15 17.82 3.58
C TRP A 43 0.27 18.46 4.66
N ILE A 44 -0.35 17.66 5.53
CA ILE A 44 -1.17 18.15 6.65
C ILE A 44 -0.32 18.92 7.67
N GLY A 45 0.91 18.47 7.91
CA GLY A 45 1.86 19.11 8.82
C GLY A 45 2.53 20.37 8.26
N GLY A 46 2.15 20.82 7.08
CA GLY A 46 2.70 22.02 6.45
C GLY A 46 2.69 23.22 7.40
N ARG A 47 3.83 23.93 7.50
CA ARG A 47 4.09 25.06 8.42
C ARG A 47 4.15 24.69 9.92
N GLY A 48 4.30 23.41 10.27
CA GLY A 48 4.55 22.98 11.65
C GLY A 48 3.31 22.68 12.49
N ASP A 49 2.15 22.45 11.87
CA ASP A 49 0.91 22.07 12.57
C ASP A 49 0.95 20.61 13.05
N ASN A 50 1.77 20.34 14.06
CA ASN A 50 1.90 19.00 14.66
C ASN A 50 0.63 18.57 15.39
N ALA A 51 -0.16 19.51 15.91
CA ALA A 51 -1.42 19.23 16.58
C ALA A 51 -2.49 18.77 15.58
N GLY A 52 -2.58 19.40 14.42
CA GLY A 52 -3.45 19.02 13.32
C GLY A 52 -3.07 17.69 12.69
N VAL A 53 -1.77 17.36 12.62
CA VAL A 53 -1.28 16.04 12.20
C VAL A 53 -1.67 14.99 13.23
N ALA A 54 -1.36 15.21 14.51
CA ALA A 54 -1.63 14.26 15.58
C ALA A 54 -3.12 13.91 15.72
N ARG A 55 -4.01 14.89 15.55
CA ARG A 55 -5.46 14.65 15.60
C ARG A 55 -5.94 13.75 14.46
N ARG A 56 -5.37 13.90 13.26
CA ARG A 56 -5.76 13.13 12.07
C ARG A 56 -5.04 11.79 11.97
N SER A 57 -3.86 11.67 12.59
CA SER A 57 -3.08 10.43 12.60
C SER A 57 -3.73 9.32 13.42
N ILE A 58 -4.67 9.62 14.33
CA ILE A 58 -5.39 8.59 15.11
C ILE A 58 -6.17 7.65 14.18
N GLY A 59 -6.97 8.21 13.26
CA GLY A 59 -7.71 7.38 12.29
C GLY A 59 -6.77 6.59 11.38
N LEU A 60 -5.59 7.14 11.11
CA LEU A 60 -4.57 6.50 10.31
C LEU A 60 -3.92 5.31 11.02
N ILE A 61 -3.61 5.45 12.32
CA ILE A 61 -3.12 4.36 13.16
C ILE A 61 -4.13 3.21 13.21
N VAL A 62 -5.41 3.51 13.41
CA VAL A 62 -6.48 2.50 13.41
C VAL A 62 -6.56 1.78 12.06
N GLY A 63 -6.49 2.53 10.95
CA GLY A 63 -6.43 1.95 9.61
C GLY A 63 -5.23 1.05 9.37
N LEU A 64 -4.05 1.42 9.88
CA LEU A 64 -2.83 0.60 9.78
C LEU A 64 -2.92 -0.70 10.58
N ILE A 65 -3.53 -0.66 11.77
CA ILE A 65 -3.79 -1.86 12.56
C ILE A 65 -4.73 -2.80 11.79
N ALA A 66 -5.84 -2.27 11.26
CA ALA A 66 -6.79 -3.06 10.47
C ALA A 66 -6.13 -3.65 9.20
N LEU A 67 -5.30 -2.87 8.50
CA LEU A 67 -4.54 -3.33 7.35
C LEU A 67 -3.57 -4.46 7.73
N GLY A 68 -2.83 -4.32 8.84
CA GLY A 68 -1.91 -5.35 9.32
C GLY A 68 -2.64 -6.66 9.65
N ILE A 69 -3.81 -6.58 10.27
CA ILE A 69 -4.66 -7.74 10.55
C ILE A 69 -5.13 -8.40 9.26
N ALA A 70 -5.57 -7.62 8.29
CA ALA A 70 -6.04 -8.12 6.99
C ALA A 70 -4.92 -8.81 6.19
N VAL A 71 -3.73 -8.20 6.12
CA VAL A 71 -2.57 -8.73 5.38
C VAL A 71 -2.04 -10.02 6.01
N THR A 72 -2.05 -10.11 7.34
CA THR A 72 -1.53 -11.28 8.06
C THR A 72 -2.56 -12.40 8.25
N GLY A 73 -3.85 -12.12 8.01
CA GLY A 73 -4.93 -13.06 8.30
C GLY A 73 -5.14 -13.32 9.80
N SER A 74 -4.61 -12.46 10.68
CA SER A 74 -4.62 -12.65 12.13
C SER A 74 -5.94 -12.29 12.83
N GLY A 75 -6.97 -11.92 12.06
CA GLY A 75 -8.27 -11.47 12.58
C GLY A 75 -8.89 -12.39 13.64
N PRO A 76 -8.96 -13.72 13.43
CA PRO A 76 -9.49 -14.63 14.44
C PRO A 76 -8.70 -14.65 15.75
N ALA A 77 -7.36 -14.59 15.68
CA ALA A 77 -6.50 -14.58 16.86
C ALA A 77 -6.64 -13.28 17.66
N VAL A 78 -6.67 -12.14 16.97
CA VAL A 78 -6.90 -10.83 17.59
C VAL A 78 -8.30 -10.75 18.21
N GLY A 79 -9.32 -11.23 17.51
CA GLY A 79 -10.70 -11.27 18.00
C GLY A 79 -10.85 -12.13 19.24
N LYS A 80 -10.20 -13.31 19.27
CA LYS A 80 -10.16 -14.17 20.45
C LYS A 80 -9.50 -13.47 21.64
N ALA A 81 -8.32 -12.86 21.44
CA ALA A 81 -7.63 -12.12 22.50
C ALA A 81 -8.48 -10.97 23.07
N MET A 82 -9.20 -10.24 22.20
CA MET A 82 -10.11 -9.17 22.62
C MET A 82 -11.31 -9.71 23.41
N ALA A 83 -11.84 -10.87 23.03
CA ALA A 83 -12.94 -11.51 23.76
C ALA A 83 -12.49 -11.96 25.16
N GLU A 84 -11.30 -12.57 25.28
CA GLU A 84 -10.74 -12.99 26.58
C GLU A 84 -10.53 -11.82 27.54
N LEU A 85 -10.14 -10.63 27.04
CA LEU A 85 -10.06 -9.41 27.86
C LEU A 85 -11.40 -8.96 28.45
N LEU A 86 -12.51 -9.30 27.80
CA LEU A 86 -13.86 -8.93 28.23
C LEU A 86 -14.50 -9.99 29.12
N THR A 87 -14.18 -11.26 28.89
CA THR A 87 -14.84 -12.38 29.57
C THR A 87 -14.10 -12.88 30.80
N GLY A 88 -12.78 -12.64 30.92
CA GLY A 88 -11.96 -13.11 32.05
C GLY A 88 -11.91 -14.61 32.18
#